data_AF-A0A351X3B1-F1
#
_entry.id   AF-A0A351X3B1-F1
#
_cell.length_a   1.000
_cell.length_b   1.000
_cell.length_c   1.000
_cell.angle_alpha   90.00
_cell.angle_beta   90.00
_cell.angle_gamma   90.00
#
_symmetry.space_group_name_H-M   'P 1'
#
loop_
_entity.id
_entity.type
_entity.pdbx_description
1 polymer ?
#
loop_
_entity_poly.entity_id
_entity_poly.type
_entity_poly.pdbx_seq_one_letter_code
_entity_poly.pdbx_strand_id
1 'polypeptide(L)'
;VLVCGKESGVWEDYPANTRLIPKITSSSYEQLQKSLGNSAGIDVTGGMRTKVEQMLNLIKRYPKTRAVIFSGSQPGVLYDVLVGRPHGTVIANI
;
A
#
# COMPACT_ATOMS: atom_id res chain seq x y z
N VAL A 1 -4.44 -1.49 -10.93
CA VAL A 1 -4.99 -0.23 -10.37
C VAL A 1 -3.86 0.62 -9.83
N LEU A 2 -3.89 1.92 -10.10
CA LEU A 2 -2.87 2.86 -9.61
C LEU A 2 -3.55 3.82 -8.62
N VAL A 3 -3.02 3.90 -7.41
CA VAL A 3 -3.50 4.80 -6.36
C VAL A 3 -2.41 5.84 -6.13
N CYS A 4 -2.51 6.93 -6.88
CA CYS A 4 -1.55 8.02 -6.85
C CYS A 4 -1.99 9.06 -5.82
N GLY A 5 -1.11 9.42 -4.88
CA GLY A 5 -1.40 10.36 -3.81
C GLY A 5 -0.20 11.24 -3.45
N LYS A 6 -0.25 11.83 -2.26
CA LYS A 6 0.88 12.57 -1.67
C LYS A 6 1.88 11.60 -1.03
N GLU A 7 1.36 10.53 -0.46
CA GLU A 7 2.07 9.52 0.32
C GLU A 7 2.92 8.63 -0.59
N SER A 8 4.16 8.32 -0.17
CA SER A 8 5.08 7.46 -0.93
C SER A 8 4.63 6.00 -1.00
N GLY A 9 3.72 5.58 -0.11
CA GLY A 9 3.21 4.21 0.01
C GLY A 9 2.62 4.02 1.41
N VAL A 10 2.58 2.78 1.87
CA VAL A 10 2.16 2.43 3.24
C VAL A 10 3.39 2.32 4.12
N TRP A 11 3.43 3.08 5.21
CA TRP A 11 4.54 3.06 6.17
C TRP A 11 4.35 2.00 7.25
N GLU A 12 5.41 1.29 7.59
CA GLU A 12 5.44 0.32 8.69
C GLU A 12 5.46 1.00 10.07
N ASP A 13 6.04 2.20 10.14
CA ASP A 13 6.43 2.88 11.38
C ASP A 13 5.84 4.29 11.51
N TYR A 14 4.60 4.48 11.08
CA TYR A 14 3.91 5.76 11.20
C TYR A 14 3.81 6.23 12.68
N PRO A 15 4.07 7.52 12.97
CA PRO A 15 4.28 8.64 12.04
C PRO A 15 5.74 8.91 11.63
N ALA A 16 6.70 8.05 12.01
CA ALA A 16 8.12 8.27 11.70
C ALA A 16 8.41 8.19 10.19
N ASN A 17 7.62 7.40 9.44
CA ASN A 17 7.66 7.32 7.98
C ASN A 17 9.06 7.06 7.42
N THR A 18 9.78 6.11 8.04
CA THR A 18 11.14 5.75 7.61
C THR A 18 11.18 4.44 6.84
N ARG A 19 10.18 3.58 7.03
CA ARG A 19 10.12 2.24 6.40
C ARG A 19 8.83 2.04 5.63
N LEU A 20 8.94 1.91 4.31
CA LEU A 20 7.82 1.54 3.44
C LEU A 20 7.62 0.02 3.46
N ILE A 21 6.36 -0.40 3.47
CA ILE A 21 5.98 -1.79 3.23
C ILE A 21 6.00 -2.02 1.71
N PRO A 22 6.86 -2.90 1.16
CA PRO A 22 6.99 -3.07 -0.29
C PRO A 22 5.82 -3.85 -0.91
N LYS A 23 5.28 -4.84 -0.19
CA LYS A 23 4.15 -5.67 -0.64
C LYS A 23 3.18 -5.93 0.50
N ILE A 24 1.89 -5.79 0.22
CA ILE A 24 0.78 -6.20 1.09
C ILE A 24 -0.05 -7.26 0.36
N THR A 25 -0.30 -8.37 1.03
CA THR A 25 -1.27 -9.40 0.63
C THR A 25 -2.43 -9.43 1.62
N SER A 26 -3.49 -10.17 1.30
CA SER A 26 -4.58 -10.36 2.26
C SER A 26 -4.09 -11.00 3.56
N SER A 27 -3.20 -11.99 3.48
CA SER A 27 -2.63 -12.66 4.65
C SER A 27 -1.70 -11.77 5.46
N SER A 28 -0.83 -11.00 4.78
CA SER A 28 0.07 -10.08 5.48
C SER A 28 -0.72 -8.96 6.14
N TYR A 29 -1.76 -8.44 5.49
CA TYR A 29 -2.60 -7.39 6.08
C TYR A 29 -3.32 -7.85 7.35
N GLU A 30 -3.84 -9.07 7.39
CA GLU A 30 -4.45 -9.63 8.61
C GLU A 30 -3.44 -9.78 9.76
N GLN A 31 -2.20 -10.19 9.45
CA GLN A 31 -1.12 -10.26 10.44
C GLN A 31 -0.73 -8.86 10.94
N LEU A 32 -0.60 -7.91 10.01
CA LEU A 32 -0.30 -6.51 10.31
C LEU A 32 -1.40 -5.88 11.19
N GLN A 33 -2.68 -6.16 10.92
CA GLN A 33 -3.78 -5.69 11.77
C GLN A 33 -3.70 -6.26 13.20
N LYS A 34 -3.26 -7.51 13.35
CA LYS A 34 -3.10 -8.14 14.67
C LYS A 34 -1.89 -7.60 15.45
N SER A 35 -0.81 -7.22 14.76
CA SER A 35 0.39 -6.67 15.42
C SER A 35 0.24 -5.22 15.88
N LEU A 36 -0.74 -4.49 15.36
CA LEU A 36 -0.97 -3.05 15.61
C LEU A 36 -1.61 -2.70 16.97
N GLY A 37 -1.67 -3.65 17.90
CA GLY A 37 -2.26 -3.45 19.23
C GLY A 37 -1.54 -2.46 20.15
N ASN A 38 -0.35 -1.93 19.80
CA ASN A 38 0.43 -1.07 20.68
C ASN A 38 1.13 0.09 19.92
N SER A 39 0.52 1.28 19.99
CA SER A 39 1.14 2.61 20.10
C SER A 39 2.14 3.14 19.05
N ALA A 40 2.65 2.34 18.12
CA ALA A 40 3.43 2.77 16.96
C ALA A 40 2.86 2.06 15.72
N GLY A 41 2.01 2.76 14.97
CA GLY A 41 1.14 2.15 13.97
C GLY A 41 1.77 2.10 12.58
N ILE A 42 1.29 1.19 11.73
CA ILE A 42 1.38 1.33 10.27
C ILE A 42 0.59 2.58 9.89
N ASP A 43 0.95 3.24 8.79
CA ASP A 43 0.16 4.34 8.22
C ASP A 43 -1.21 3.83 7.74
N VAL A 44 -2.12 3.57 8.67
CA VAL A 44 -3.51 3.17 8.44
C VAL A 44 -4.45 4.10 9.20
N THR A 45 -4.07 5.37 9.36
CA THR A 45 -5.00 6.37 9.85
C THR A 45 -6.02 6.69 8.76
N GLY A 46 -7.31 6.70 9.12
CA GLY A 46 -8.44 7.08 8.27
C GLY A 46 -8.35 6.62 6.81
N GLY A 47 -7.89 7.53 5.94
CA GLY A 47 -7.89 7.36 4.50
C GLY A 47 -6.88 6.38 3.91
N MET A 48 -5.77 6.05 4.57
CA MET A 48 -4.83 5.03 4.03
C MET A 48 -5.37 3.62 4.25
N ARG A 49 -5.94 3.36 5.43
CA ARG A 49 -6.63 2.09 5.75
C ARG A 49 -7.69 1.75 4.72
N THR A 50 -8.58 2.70 4.44
CA THR A 50 -9.67 2.51 3.47
C THR A 50 -9.13 2.19 2.08
N LYS A 51 -8.05 2.85 1.63
CA LYS A 51 -7.41 2.54 0.34
C LYS A 51 -6.91 1.10 0.30
N VAL A 52 -6.17 0.67 1.32
CA VAL A 52 -5.63 -0.70 1.39
C VAL A 52 -6.76 -1.74 1.41
N GLU A 53 -7.78 -1.54 2.25
CA GLU A 53 -8.92 -2.46 2.35
C GLU A 53 -9.73 -2.54 1.04
N GLN A 54 -9.99 -1.41 0.38
CA GLN A 54 -10.65 -1.39 -0.93
C GLN A 54 -9.85 -2.14 -1.98
N MET A 55 -8.53 -1.96 -2.02
CA MET A 55 -7.68 -2.67 -2.98
C MET A 55 -7.60 -4.17 -2.68
N LEU A 56 -7.50 -4.56 -1.41
CA LEU A 56 -7.56 -5.97 -1.02
C LEU A 56 -8.89 -6.61 -1.41
N ASN A 57 -10.01 -5.94 -1.19
CA ASN A 57 -11.33 -6.42 -1.60
C ASN A 57 -11.45 -6.55 -3.13
N LEU A 58 -10.91 -5.58 -3.88
CA LEU A 58 -10.87 -5.66 -5.34
C LEU A 58 -10.04 -6.85 -5.82
N ILE A 59 -8.86 -7.06 -5.24
CA ILE A 59 -7.95 -8.15 -5.61
C ILE A 59 -8.51 -9.51 -5.23
N LYS A 60 -9.21 -9.62 -4.09
CA LYS A 60 -9.96 -10.84 -3.73
C LYS A 60 -10.99 -11.21 -4.81
N ARG A 61 -11.67 -10.22 -5.40
CA ARG A 61 -12.63 -10.44 -6.49
C ARG A 61 -11.96 -10.70 -7.85
N TYR A 62 -10.80 -10.11 -8.09
CA TYR A 62 -10.04 -10.23 -9.34
C TYR A 62 -8.57 -10.58 -9.06
N PRO A 63 -8.23 -11.86 -8.80
CA PRO A 63 -6.92 -12.26 -8.27
C PRO A 63 -5.72 -11.95 -9.16
N LYS A 64 -5.94 -11.75 -10.47
CA LYS A 64 -4.89 -11.35 -11.43
C LYS A 64 -4.58 -9.84 -11.39
N THR A 65 -5.33 -9.07 -10.60
CA THR A 65 -5.15 -7.63 -10.44
C THR A 65 -4.07 -7.34 -9.41
N ARG A 66 -3.26 -6.32 -9.69
CA ARG A 66 -2.39 -5.66 -8.71
C ARG A 66 -2.80 -4.20 -8.55
N ALA A 67 -2.65 -3.69 -7.33
CA ALA A 67 -2.72 -2.27 -7.04
C ALA A 67 -1.35 -1.76 -6.60
N VAL A 68 -1.07 -0.48 -6.85
CA VAL A 68 0.16 0.18 -6.37
C VAL A 68 -0.24 1.51 -5.74
N ILE A 69 0.14 1.72 -4.48
CA ILE A 69 0.00 2.99 -3.76
C ILE A 69 1.35 3.70 -3.81
N PHE A 70 1.39 4.91 -4.36
CA PHE A 70 2.64 5.65 -4.56
C PHE A 70 2.41 7.17 -4.63
N SER A 71 3.50 7.93 -4.47
CA SER A 71 3.48 9.38 -4.58
C SER A 71 3.66 9.82 -6.05
N GLY A 72 2.76 10.66 -6.53
CA GLY A 72 2.86 11.29 -7.85
C GLY A 72 3.78 12.52 -7.89
N SER A 73 4.42 12.86 -6.78
CA SER A 73 5.23 14.08 -6.65
C SER A 73 6.55 14.04 -7.43
N GLN A 74 7.09 12.84 -7.66
CA GLN A 74 8.35 12.66 -8.37
C GLN A 74 8.11 12.51 -9.88
N PRO A 75 8.75 13.34 -10.72
CA PRO A 75 8.70 13.17 -12.17
C PRO A 75 9.14 11.76 -12.60
N GLY A 76 8.46 11.18 -13.59
CA GLY A 76 8.79 9.86 -14.13
C GLY A 76 8.21 8.67 -13.36
N VAL A 77 7.86 8.81 -12.08
CA VAL A 77 7.32 7.71 -11.27
C VAL A 77 6.03 7.14 -11.85
N LEU A 78 5.10 7.99 -12.32
CA LEU A 78 3.86 7.51 -12.93
C LEU A 78 4.13 6.61 -14.15
N TYR A 79 5.08 7.00 -15.01
CA TYR A 79 5.47 6.21 -16.18
C TYR A 79 6.07 4.87 -15.75
N ASP A 80 7.01 4.88 -14.80
CA ASP A 80 7.63 3.67 -14.27
C ASP A 80 6.58 2.68 -13.74
N VAL A 81 5.64 3.15 -12.93
CA VAL A 81 4.60 2.28 -12.36
C VAL A 81 3.69 1.72 -13.46
N LEU A 82 3.36 2.53 -14.48
CA LEU A 82 2.58 2.09 -15.65
C LEU A 82 3.29 0.97 -16.42
N VAL A 83 4.61 1.07 -16.61
CA VAL A 83 5.40 0.04 -17.31
C VAL A 83 5.81 -1.14 -16.42
N GLY A 84 5.29 -1.21 -15.19
CA GLY A 84 5.49 -2.35 -14.29
C GLY A 84 6.73 -2.27 -13.40
N ARG A 85 7.33 -1.09 -13.24
CA ARG A 85 8.36 -0.81 -12.24
C ARG A 85 7.69 -0.14 -11.03
N PRO A 86 7.30 -0.92 -10.01
CA PRO A 86 6.54 -0.37 -8.90
C PRO A 86 7.39 0.59 -8.07
N HIS A 87 6.80 1.72 -7.74
CA HIS A 87 7.23 2.63 -6.69
C HIS A 87 6.23 2.54 -5.54
N GLY A 88 6.67 2.69 -4.30
CA GLY A 88 5.79 2.60 -3.12
C GLY A 88 5.37 1.18 -2.77
N THR A 89 4.09 0.97 -2.45
CA THR A 89 3.56 -0.28 -1.92
C THR A 89 2.70 -1.01 -2.95
N VAL A 90 3.06 -2.26 -3.24
CA VAL A 90 2.27 -3.15 -4.10
C VAL A 90 1.24 -3.92 -3.26
N ILE A 91 -0.02 -3.91 -3.68
CA ILE A 91 -1.06 -4.78 -3.13
C ILE A 91 -1.40 -5.81 -4.20
N ALA A 92 -1.26 -7.09 -3.88
CA ALA A 92 -1.49 -8.19 -4.81
C ALA A 92 -1.96 -9.45 -4.08
N ASN A 93 -2.42 -10.44 -4.83
CA ASN A 93 -2.59 -11.78 -4.30
C ASN A 93 -1.22 -12.40 -3.99
N ILE A 94 -1.22 -13.53 -3.25
CA ILE A 94 0.01 -14.26 -2.87
C ILE A 94 0.85 -14.56 -4.11
#